data_AF-A0A352XUQ8-F1
#
_entry.id   AF-A0A352XUQ8-F1
#
_cell.length_a   1.000
_cell.length_b   1.000
_cell.length_c   1.000
_cell.angle_alpha   90.00
_cell.angle_beta   90.00
_cell.angle_gamma   90.00
#
_symmetry.space_group_name_H-M   'P 1'
#
loop_
_entity.id
_entity.type
_entity.pdbx_description
1 polymer ?
#
loop_
_entity_poly.entity_id
_entity_poly.type
_entity_poly.pdbx_seq_one_letter_code
_entity_poly.pdbx_strand_id
1 'polypeptide(L)'
;LSATVEEYLETVYNMSMEDEVVIGARLAEKFRVAPPTVTEMLKRLVRDGYIEMDNRRQVTLTEAGNQAAEAVLRRHRLTERFLVDMLGMQWHQVHEEACRLEHFISGAVEARVIAALNNPTTCPHGNPIPGSVENARSYLKDRGAIRLSSVLLGEVVTILCISEVVEDEEALILYMHEKG
;
A
#
# COMPACT_ATOMS: atom_id res chain seq x y z
N LEU A 1 12.01 -0.52 10.87
CA LEU A 1 13.01 -1.16 9.98
C LEU A 1 13.79 -0.04 9.30
N SER A 2 14.73 -0.28 8.38
CA SER A 2 15.20 0.83 7.53
C SER A 2 14.11 1.18 6.52
N ALA A 3 13.96 2.45 6.13
CA ALA A 3 12.96 2.88 5.13
C ALA A 3 12.99 2.01 3.86
N THR A 4 14.17 1.70 3.32
CA THR A 4 14.29 0.82 2.14
C THR A 4 13.76 -0.60 2.37
N VAL A 5 13.85 -1.14 3.59
CA VAL A 5 13.29 -2.46 3.88
C VAL A 5 11.77 -2.38 3.99
N GLU A 6 11.26 -1.33 4.62
CA GLU A 6 9.82 -1.05 4.73
C GLU A 6 9.18 -0.94 3.34
N GLU A 7 9.78 -0.12 2.48
CA GLU A 7 9.39 0.09 1.09
C GLU A 7 9.30 -1.23 0.28
N TYR A 8 10.27 -2.14 0.44
CA TYR A 8 10.23 -3.45 -0.22
C TYR A 8 9.08 -4.32 0.29
N LEU A 9 8.84 -4.35 1.61
CA LEU A 9 7.78 -5.18 2.20
C LEU A 9 6.41 -4.65 1.81
N GLU A 10 6.23 -3.33 1.82
CA GLU A 10 5.02 -2.66 1.36
C GLU A 10 4.76 -2.91 -0.12
N THR A 11 5.77 -2.74 -0.98
CA THR A 11 5.61 -3.02 -2.41
C THR A 11 5.20 -4.47 -2.67
N VAL A 12 5.83 -5.44 -2.00
CA VAL A 12 5.45 -6.86 -2.11
C VAL A 12 4.02 -7.07 -1.63
N TYR A 13 3.62 -6.40 -0.53
CA TYR A 13 2.25 -6.47 -0.01
C TYR A 13 1.24 -5.94 -1.02
N ASN A 14 1.44 -4.73 -1.54
CA ASN A 14 0.54 -4.07 -2.48
C ASN A 14 0.40 -4.85 -3.79
N MET A 15 1.50 -5.36 -4.35
CA MET A 15 1.44 -6.25 -5.52
C MET A 15 0.66 -7.53 -5.20
N SER A 16 0.84 -8.12 -4.02
CA SER A 16 0.07 -9.31 -3.61
C SER A 16 -1.43 -9.02 -3.46
N MET A 17 -1.79 -7.79 -3.06
CA MET A 17 -3.17 -7.31 -3.01
C MET A 17 -3.78 -7.10 -4.38
N GLU A 18 -2.98 -7.05 -5.44
CA GLU A 18 -3.41 -7.00 -6.84
C GLU A 18 -3.46 -8.36 -7.54
N ASP A 19 -3.28 -9.44 -6.77
CA ASP A 19 -3.15 -10.80 -7.29
C ASP A 19 -1.94 -10.96 -8.25
N GLU A 20 -0.96 -10.06 -8.13
CA GLU A 20 0.24 -10.10 -8.95
C GLU A 20 1.29 -11.09 -8.42
N VAL A 21 1.95 -11.76 -9.37
CA VAL A 21 3.13 -12.57 -9.06
C VAL A 21 4.33 -11.67 -8.87
N VAL A 22 4.82 -11.58 -7.62
CA VAL A 22 5.98 -10.77 -7.29
C VAL A 22 7.27 -11.52 -7.63
N ILE A 23 8.12 -10.91 -8.45
CA ILE A 23 9.45 -11.41 -8.81
C ILE A 23 10.47 -10.28 -8.78
N GLY A 24 11.74 -10.61 -8.57
CA GLY A 24 12.81 -9.60 -8.50
C GLY A 24 12.94 -8.70 -9.74
N ALA A 25 12.56 -9.18 -10.92
CA ALA A 25 12.55 -8.35 -12.13
C ALA A 25 11.53 -7.20 -12.05
N ARG A 26 10.31 -7.47 -11.55
CA ARG A 26 9.27 -6.45 -11.37
C ARG A 26 9.64 -5.44 -10.29
N LEU A 27 10.23 -5.91 -9.19
CA LEU A 27 10.74 -5.02 -8.15
C LEU A 27 11.86 -4.12 -8.67
N ALA A 28 12.76 -4.63 -9.53
CA ALA A 28 13.82 -3.82 -10.12
C ALA A 28 13.28 -2.72 -11.03
N GLU A 29 12.23 -3.03 -11.80
CA GLU A 29 11.52 -2.07 -12.64
C GLU A 29 10.81 -1.01 -11.78
N LYS A 30 10.01 -1.42 -10.79
CA LYS A 30 9.27 -0.51 -9.91
C LYS A 30 10.21 0.43 -9.14
N PHE A 31 11.28 -0.10 -8.53
CA PHE A 31 12.26 0.73 -7.82
C PHE A 31 13.25 1.45 -8.72
N ARG A 32 13.24 1.20 -10.04
CA ARG A 32 14.19 1.76 -11.00
C ARG A 32 15.66 1.54 -10.59
N VAL A 33 15.95 0.36 -10.06
CA VAL A 33 17.31 -0.03 -9.63
C VAL A 33 17.83 -1.22 -10.44
N ALA A 34 19.15 -1.40 -10.46
CA ALA A 34 19.75 -2.53 -11.15
C ALA A 34 19.30 -3.88 -10.53
N PRO A 35 19.04 -4.93 -11.35
CA PRO A 35 18.61 -6.25 -10.85
C PRO A 35 19.49 -6.89 -9.75
N PRO A 36 20.84 -6.71 -9.76
CA PRO A 36 21.68 -7.19 -8.66
C PRO A 36 21.34 -6.54 -7.32
N THR A 37 20.94 -5.26 -7.30
CA THR A 37 20.55 -4.53 -6.07
C THR A 37 19.35 -5.17 -5.41
N VAL A 38 18.31 -5.45 -6.21
CA VAL A 38 17.11 -6.16 -5.73
C VAL A 38 17.47 -7.56 -5.26
N THR A 39 18.33 -8.26 -6.00
CA THR A 39 18.74 -9.63 -5.62
C THR A 39 19.40 -9.67 -4.25
N GLU A 40 20.30 -8.72 -3.95
CA GLU A 40 20.93 -8.62 -2.63
C GLU A 40 19.92 -8.24 -1.53
N MET A 41 18.98 -7.34 -1.83
CA MET A 41 17.91 -7.01 -0.88
C MET A 41 17.01 -8.20 -0.58
N LEU A 42 16.56 -8.95 -1.61
CA LEU A 42 15.73 -10.14 -1.42
C LEU A 42 16.46 -11.22 -0.61
N LYS A 43 17.75 -11.48 -0.87
CA LYS A 43 18.55 -12.40 -0.05
C LYS A 43 18.58 -11.96 1.41
N ARG A 44 18.73 -10.67 1.67
CA ARG A 44 18.68 -10.10 3.01
C ARG A 44 17.32 -10.32 3.67
N LEU A 45 16.22 -10.03 2.97
CA LEU A 45 14.87 -10.19 3.51
C LEU A 45 14.52 -11.66 3.79
N VAL A 46 15.00 -12.60 2.97
CA VAL A 46 14.88 -14.05 3.25
C VAL A 46 15.65 -14.41 4.52
N ARG A 47 16.91 -13.99 4.61
CA ARG A 47 17.76 -14.25 5.79
C ARG A 47 17.16 -13.66 7.07
N ASP A 48 16.59 -12.46 6.98
CA ASP A 48 15.98 -11.75 8.11
C ASP A 48 14.55 -12.26 8.41
N GLY A 49 14.02 -13.20 7.61
CA GLY A 49 12.77 -13.92 7.87
C GLY A 49 11.49 -13.18 7.46
N TYR A 50 11.59 -12.12 6.66
CA TYR A 50 10.43 -11.32 6.22
C TYR A 50 9.78 -11.83 4.94
N ILE A 51 10.52 -12.54 4.10
CA ILE A 51 9.99 -13.12 2.85
C ILE A 51 10.44 -14.56 2.68
N GLU A 52 9.71 -15.28 1.85
CA GLU A 52 10.10 -16.55 1.27
C GLU A 52 10.22 -16.41 -0.25
N MET A 53 11.08 -17.23 -0.84
CA MET A 53 11.25 -17.30 -2.29
C MET A 53 11.19 -18.74 -2.76
N ASP A 54 10.27 -19.04 -3.68
CA ASP A 54 10.08 -20.39 -4.18
C ASP A 54 11.10 -20.77 -5.29
N ASN A 55 11.00 -22.01 -5.79
CA ASN A 55 11.86 -22.50 -6.88
C ASN A 55 11.69 -21.73 -8.20
N ARG A 56 10.57 -21.02 -8.38
CA ARG A 56 10.28 -20.16 -9.54
C ARG A 56 10.68 -18.70 -9.28
N ARG A 57 11.34 -18.41 -8.16
CA ARG A 57 11.74 -17.07 -7.70
C ARG A 57 10.56 -16.13 -7.43
N GLN A 58 9.39 -16.69 -7.13
CA GLN A 58 8.25 -15.92 -6.66
C GLN A 58 8.49 -15.54 -5.21
N VAL A 59 8.26 -14.27 -4.90
CA VAL A 59 8.47 -13.69 -3.57
C VAL A 59 7.13 -13.63 -2.85
N THR A 60 7.08 -14.16 -1.63
CA THR A 60 5.91 -14.08 -0.75
C THR A 60 6.30 -13.56 0.62
N LEU A 61 5.45 -12.75 1.25
CA LEU A 61 5.67 -12.29 2.62
C LEU A 61 5.46 -13.46 3.59
N THR A 62 6.34 -13.59 4.57
CA THR A 62 6.08 -14.41 5.76
C THR A 62 5.06 -13.70 6.66
N GLU A 63 4.64 -14.35 7.75
CA GLU A 63 3.83 -13.68 8.78
C GLU A 63 4.52 -12.42 9.33
N ALA A 64 5.83 -12.51 9.63
CA ALA A 64 6.60 -11.36 10.08
C ALA A 64 6.71 -10.27 9.01
N GLY A 65 6.82 -10.65 7.73
CA GLY A 65 6.77 -9.75 6.58
C GLY A 65 5.45 -9.01 6.46
N ASN A 66 4.33 -9.72 6.61
CA ASN A 66 2.99 -9.14 6.55
C ASN A 66 2.79 -8.12 7.67
N GLN A 67 3.12 -8.46 8.91
CA GLN A 67 3.00 -7.53 10.03
C GLN A 67 3.86 -6.27 9.83
N ALA A 68 5.07 -6.43 9.30
CA ALA A 68 5.95 -5.30 9.01
C ALA A 68 5.39 -4.41 7.88
N ALA A 69 4.91 -5.00 6.77
CA ALA A 69 4.29 -4.26 5.67
C ALA A 69 3.01 -3.53 6.11
N GLU A 70 2.13 -4.21 6.84
CA GLU A 70 0.89 -3.64 7.36
C GLU A 70 1.14 -2.47 8.32
N ALA A 71 2.20 -2.54 9.12
CA ALA A 71 2.57 -1.43 10.00
C ALA A 71 2.98 -0.18 9.22
N VAL A 72 3.68 -0.34 8.08
CA VAL A 72 4.07 0.79 7.21
C VAL A 72 2.84 1.35 6.51
N LEU A 73 2.05 0.50 5.85
CA LEU A 73 0.80 0.88 5.19
C LEU A 73 -0.20 1.56 6.14
N ARG A 74 -0.25 1.13 7.40
CA ARG A 74 -1.05 1.79 8.42
C ARG A 74 -0.59 3.23 8.64
N ARG A 75 0.73 3.46 8.76
CA ARG A 75 1.29 4.81 8.88
C ARG A 75 1.05 5.63 7.62
N HIS A 76 1.24 5.04 6.43
CA HIS A 76 0.93 5.66 5.14
C HIS A 76 -0.50 6.21 5.13
N ARG A 77 -1.48 5.31 5.27
CA ARG A 77 -2.91 5.61 5.16
C ARG A 77 -3.44 6.55 6.23
N LEU A 78 -2.87 6.49 7.44
CA LEU A 78 -3.17 7.46 8.50
C LEU A 78 -2.59 8.84 8.19
N THR A 79 -1.41 8.89 7.55
CA THR A 79 -0.80 10.15 7.11
C THR A 79 -1.64 10.79 6.02
N GLU A 80 -2.08 10.03 5.03
CA GLU A 80 -3.00 10.53 4.01
C GLU A 80 -4.27 11.12 4.62
N ARG A 81 -4.89 10.40 5.58
CA ARG A 81 -6.06 10.91 6.30
C ARG A 81 -5.75 12.18 7.06
N PHE A 82 -4.61 12.25 7.74
CA PHE A 82 -4.19 13.45 8.43
C PHE A 82 -4.01 14.64 7.47
N LEU A 83 -3.35 14.43 6.33
CA LEU A 83 -3.10 15.46 5.32
C LEU A 83 -4.41 15.99 4.72
N VAL A 84 -5.37 15.11 4.40
CA VAL A 84 -6.68 15.51 3.88
C VAL A 84 -7.54 16.14 4.97
N ASP A 85 -7.80 15.41 6.05
CA ASP A 85 -8.87 15.74 6.99
C ASP A 85 -8.47 16.90 7.94
N MET A 86 -7.17 17.03 8.26
CA MET A 86 -6.68 18.05 9.21
C MET A 86 -5.98 19.23 8.52
N LEU A 87 -5.28 18.98 7.41
CA LEU A 87 -4.52 20.01 6.70
C LEU A 87 -5.22 20.52 5.44
N GLY A 88 -6.33 19.90 5.02
CA GLY A 88 -7.14 20.36 3.89
C GLY A 88 -6.47 20.17 2.54
N MET A 89 -5.49 19.25 2.45
CA MET A 89 -4.86 18.89 1.19
C MET A 89 -5.85 18.16 0.28
N GLN A 90 -5.67 18.29 -1.03
CA GLN A 90 -6.48 17.56 -1.98
C GLN A 90 -6.09 16.08 -1.96
N TRP A 91 -7.09 15.19 -1.92
CA TRP A 91 -6.86 13.75 -1.84
C TRP A 91 -5.94 13.22 -2.95
N HIS A 92 -6.02 13.80 -4.14
CA HIS A 92 -5.20 13.42 -5.29
C HIS A 92 -3.72 13.83 -5.17
N GLN A 93 -3.31 14.52 -4.10
CA GLN A 93 -1.95 15.03 -3.88
C GLN A 93 -1.27 14.43 -2.63
N VAL A 94 -1.99 13.68 -1.80
CA VAL A 94 -1.47 13.29 -0.48
C VAL A 94 -0.58 12.05 -0.49
N HIS A 95 -0.72 11.18 -1.50
CA HIS A 95 -0.01 9.90 -1.58
C HIS A 95 1.52 10.10 -1.50
N GLU A 96 2.09 10.96 -2.36
CA GLU A 96 3.54 11.19 -2.35
C GLU A 96 4.06 11.78 -1.04
N GLU A 97 3.29 12.65 -0.38
CA GLU A 97 3.67 13.20 0.91
C GLU A 97 3.58 12.14 2.01
N ALA A 98 2.56 11.27 1.96
CA ALA A 98 2.43 10.16 2.89
C ALA A 98 3.60 9.19 2.78
N CYS A 99 4.02 8.79 1.56
CA CYS A 99 5.21 7.96 1.33
C CYS A 99 6.47 8.57 1.96
N ARG A 100 6.65 9.89 1.86
CA ARG A 100 7.83 10.57 2.45
C ARG A 100 7.82 10.53 3.98
N LEU A 101 6.65 10.55 4.60
CA LEU A 101 6.49 10.76 6.03
C LEU A 101 6.34 9.46 6.83
N GLU A 102 5.76 8.42 6.23
CA GLU A 102 5.37 7.18 6.92
C GLU A 102 6.51 6.48 7.68
N HIS A 103 7.74 6.52 7.14
CA HIS A 103 8.91 5.89 7.75
C HIS A 103 9.44 6.63 8.98
N PHE A 104 8.98 7.86 9.21
CA PHE A 104 9.40 8.72 10.30
C PHE A 104 8.33 8.87 11.39
N ILE A 105 7.13 8.35 11.16
CA ILE A 105 6.04 8.38 12.13
C ILE A 105 6.28 7.32 13.20
N SER A 106 6.51 7.79 14.43
CA SER A 106 6.58 6.92 15.60
C SER A 106 5.20 6.41 15.99
N GLY A 107 5.15 5.26 16.68
CA GLY A 107 3.88 4.73 17.22
C GLY A 107 3.17 5.70 18.18
N ALA A 108 3.89 6.59 18.86
CA ALA A 108 3.30 7.62 19.71
C ALA A 108 2.55 8.69 18.88
N VAL A 109 3.11 9.10 17.74
CA VAL A 109 2.46 10.03 16.80
C VAL A 109 1.27 9.34 16.16
N GLU A 110 1.45 8.11 15.67
CA GLU A 110 0.40 7.30 15.06
C GLU A 110 -0.83 7.19 15.97
N ALA A 111 -0.64 6.83 17.24
CA ALA A 111 -1.73 6.72 18.22
C ALA A 111 -2.49 8.05 18.43
N ARG A 112 -1.80 9.18 18.35
CA ARG A 112 -2.41 10.51 18.47
C ARG A 112 -3.19 10.89 17.21
N VAL A 113 -2.63 10.59 16.03
CA VAL A 113 -3.29 10.80 14.73
C VAL A 113 -4.60 10.00 14.67
N ILE A 114 -4.59 8.72 15.05
CA ILE A 114 -5.80 7.88 15.08
C ILE A 114 -6.90 8.48 15.95
N ALA A 115 -6.52 8.92 17.16
CA ALA A 115 -7.48 9.53 18.09
C ALA A 115 -8.03 10.86 17.54
N ALA A 116 -7.18 11.70 16.95
CA ALA A 116 -7.58 12.97 16.35
C ALA A 116 -8.52 12.79 15.15
N LEU A 117 -8.33 11.72 14.38
CA LEU A 117 -9.14 11.37 13.21
C LEU A 117 -10.40 10.55 13.55
N ASN A 118 -10.73 10.38 14.84
CA ASN A 118 -11.88 9.58 15.31
C ASN A 118 -11.87 8.11 14.85
N ASN A 119 -10.69 7.46 14.86
CA ASN A 119 -10.50 6.05 14.50
C ASN A 119 -10.96 5.71 13.07
N PRO A 120 -10.33 6.29 12.03
CA PRO A 120 -10.69 6.02 10.65
C PRO A 120 -10.40 4.56 10.29
N THR A 121 -11.23 3.99 9.42
CA THR A 121 -11.09 2.60 8.93
C THR A 121 -10.50 2.51 7.53
N THR A 122 -10.47 3.61 6.77
CA THR A 122 -9.92 3.67 5.41
C THR A 122 -9.11 4.95 5.19
N CYS A 123 -8.20 4.93 4.22
CA CYS A 123 -7.54 6.12 3.68
C CYS A 123 -8.48 6.93 2.75
N PRO A 124 -8.10 8.14 2.29
CA PRO A 124 -8.88 8.94 1.33
C PRO A 124 -9.23 8.19 0.05
N HIS A 125 -8.39 7.26 -0.39
CA HIS A 125 -8.55 6.45 -1.60
C HIS A 125 -9.42 5.20 -1.40
N GLY A 126 -9.89 4.93 -0.18
CA GLY A 126 -10.75 3.78 0.13
C GLY A 126 -10.01 2.53 0.60
N ASN A 127 -8.66 2.50 0.56
CA ASN A 127 -7.88 1.38 1.08
C ASN A 127 -8.09 1.23 2.60
N PRO A 128 -8.33 0.01 3.12
CA PRO A 128 -8.53 -0.23 4.54
C PRO A 128 -7.26 0.05 5.35
N ILE A 129 -7.36 0.70 6.51
CA ILE A 129 -6.21 0.91 7.40
C ILE A 129 -5.94 -0.37 8.20
N PRO A 130 -4.78 -1.05 8.01
CA PRO A 130 -4.46 -2.24 8.80
C PRO A 130 -4.52 -1.95 10.30
N GLY A 131 -5.04 -2.90 11.08
CA GLY A 131 -5.28 -2.76 12.51
C GLY A 131 -6.45 -1.84 12.91
N SER A 132 -7.08 -1.12 11.97
CA SER A 132 -8.36 -0.41 12.18
C SER A 132 -9.57 -1.20 11.67
N VAL A 133 -9.32 -2.32 10.98
CA VAL A 133 -10.33 -3.27 10.50
C VAL A 133 -9.89 -4.69 10.89
N GLU A 134 -10.82 -5.64 10.92
CA GLU A 134 -10.52 -7.04 11.31
C GLU A 134 -9.49 -7.69 10.38
N ASN A 135 -9.66 -7.54 9.06
CA ASN A 135 -8.72 -8.05 8.08
C ASN A 135 -8.65 -7.13 6.86
N ALA A 136 -7.54 -6.41 6.71
CA ALA A 136 -7.33 -5.48 5.59
C ALA A 136 -7.28 -6.19 4.23
N ARG A 137 -6.81 -7.44 4.17
CA ARG A 137 -6.71 -8.23 2.93
C ARG A 137 -8.06 -8.66 2.39
N SER A 138 -9.02 -9.00 3.26
CA SER A 138 -10.36 -9.41 2.83
C SER A 138 -11.37 -8.26 2.80
N TYR A 139 -11.10 -7.14 3.46
CA TYR A 139 -12.02 -6.00 3.64
C TYR A 139 -12.83 -5.61 2.39
N LEU A 140 -12.18 -5.45 1.24
CA LEU A 140 -12.85 -5.07 -0.01
C LEU A 140 -13.69 -6.23 -0.58
N LYS A 141 -13.13 -7.44 -0.56
CA LYS A 141 -13.81 -8.65 -1.04
C LYS A 141 -15.05 -8.98 -0.22
N ASP A 142 -14.97 -8.84 1.10
CA ASP A 142 -16.08 -9.06 2.02
C ASP A 142 -17.23 -8.06 1.80
N ARG A 143 -16.92 -6.91 1.19
CA ARG A 143 -17.90 -5.90 0.74
C ARG A 143 -18.35 -6.08 -0.71
N GLY A 144 -17.99 -7.19 -1.35
CA GLY A 144 -18.38 -7.50 -2.73
C GLY A 144 -17.63 -6.70 -3.79
N ALA A 145 -16.47 -6.12 -3.46
CA ALA A 145 -15.65 -5.45 -4.45
C ALA A 145 -15.14 -6.43 -5.51
N ILE A 146 -15.14 -5.99 -6.76
CA ILE A 146 -14.56 -6.71 -7.90
C ILE A 146 -13.51 -5.82 -8.58
N ARG A 147 -12.61 -6.43 -9.35
CA ARG A 147 -11.64 -5.67 -10.15
C ARG A 147 -12.36 -4.92 -11.26
N LEU A 148 -11.94 -3.69 -11.53
CA LEU A 148 -12.47 -2.91 -12.66
C LEU A 148 -12.27 -3.65 -13.99
N SER A 149 -11.18 -4.41 -14.14
CA SER A 149 -10.90 -5.23 -15.33
C SER A 149 -11.89 -6.38 -15.58
N SER A 150 -12.72 -6.73 -14.58
CA SER A 150 -13.79 -7.74 -14.71
C SER A 150 -15.17 -7.16 -15.02
N VAL A 151 -15.30 -5.83 -15.01
CA VAL A 151 -16.56 -5.12 -15.30
C VAL A 151 -16.80 -5.09 -16.81
N LEU A 152 -18.03 -5.35 -17.25
CA LEU A 152 -18.35 -5.33 -18.68
C LEU A 152 -18.46 -3.88 -19.19
N LEU A 153 -18.09 -3.66 -20.44
CA LEU A 153 -18.22 -2.35 -21.08
C LEU A 153 -19.68 -1.89 -21.07
N GLY A 154 -19.90 -0.67 -20.58
CA GLY A 154 -21.23 -0.06 -20.45
C GLY A 154 -21.93 -0.33 -19.12
N GLU A 155 -21.37 -1.17 -18.25
CA GLU A 155 -21.89 -1.32 -16.88
C GLU A 155 -21.55 -0.09 -16.03
N VAL A 156 -22.48 0.26 -15.13
CA VAL A 156 -22.29 1.32 -14.15
C VAL A 156 -21.92 0.69 -12.82
N VAL A 157 -20.77 1.08 -12.29
CA VAL A 157 -20.23 0.61 -11.02
C VAL A 157 -19.85 1.79 -10.13
N THR A 158 -19.71 1.54 -8.83
CA THR A 158 -19.16 2.53 -7.88
C THR A 158 -17.72 2.16 -7.57
N ILE A 159 -16.81 3.13 -7.68
CA ILE A 159 -15.43 2.95 -7.24
C ILE A 159 -15.42 2.93 -5.71
N LEU A 160 -15.08 1.79 -5.13
CA LEU A 160 -14.93 1.64 -3.68
C LEU A 160 -13.52 1.97 -3.19
N CYS A 161 -12.53 1.79 -4.05
CA CYS A 161 -11.12 1.89 -3.71
C CYS A 161 -10.29 2.16 -4.97
N ILE A 162 -9.27 2.99 -4.82
CA ILE A 162 -8.13 3.07 -5.74
C ILE A 162 -6.96 2.42 -5.01
N SER A 163 -6.22 1.52 -5.68
CA SER A 163 -5.11 0.82 -5.04
C SER A 163 -3.86 1.69 -4.98
N GLU A 164 -3.00 1.43 -4.00
CA GLU A 164 -1.70 2.10 -3.83
C GLU A 164 -0.85 2.07 -5.13
N VAL A 165 -0.92 0.97 -5.90
CA VAL A 165 -0.19 0.84 -7.17
C VAL A 165 -0.67 1.84 -8.22
N VAL A 166 -1.96 2.21 -8.18
CA VAL A 166 -2.56 3.20 -9.07
C VAL A 166 -2.35 4.63 -8.55
N GLU A 167 -2.16 4.80 -7.25
CA GLU A 167 -1.88 6.10 -6.64
C GLU A 167 -0.53 6.69 -7.07
N ASP A 168 0.41 5.83 -7.46
CA ASP A 168 1.68 6.20 -8.12
C ASP A 168 1.47 6.88 -9.50
N GLU A 169 0.29 6.75 -10.12
CA GLU A 169 -0.03 7.28 -11.46
C GLU A 169 -0.72 8.65 -11.36
N GLU A 170 0.07 9.71 -11.11
CA GLU A 170 -0.42 11.08 -10.86
C GLU A 170 -1.45 11.57 -11.89
N ALA A 171 -1.22 11.30 -13.18
CA ALA A 171 -2.13 11.71 -14.24
C ALA A 171 -3.50 11.04 -14.16
N LEU A 172 -3.55 9.77 -13.73
CA LEU A 172 -4.79 9.01 -13.57
C LEU A 172 -5.54 9.46 -12.32
N ILE A 173 -4.83 9.69 -11.21
CA ILE A 173 -5.41 10.20 -9.96
C ILE A 173 -5.99 11.61 -10.14
N LEU A 174 -5.28 12.50 -10.84
CA LEU A 174 -5.79 13.81 -11.21
C LEU A 174 -7.04 13.70 -12.10
N TYR A 175 -7.02 12.81 -13.10
CA TYR A 175 -8.18 12.58 -13.95
C TYR A 175 -9.41 12.13 -13.14
N MET A 176 -9.24 11.21 -12.19
CA MET A 176 -10.33 10.77 -11.31
C MET A 176 -10.85 11.93 -10.46
N HIS A 177 -9.96 12.75 -9.90
CA HIS A 177 -10.36 13.94 -9.15
C HIS A 177 -11.21 14.93 -9.98
N GLU A 178 -10.80 15.21 -11.23
CA GLU A 178 -11.52 16.11 -12.13
C GLU A 178 -12.89 15.57 -12.58
N LYS A 179 -13.10 14.24 -12.54
CA LYS A 179 -14.35 13.59 -12.93
C LYS A 179 -15.32 13.35 -11.78
N GLY A 180 -14.85 13.46 -10.53
CA GLY A 180 -15.61 13.14 -9.32
C GLY A 180 -15.91 11.65 -9.18
#